data_AF-A0A933VRF2-F1
#
_entry.id   AF-A0A933VRF2-F1
#
_cell.length_a   1.000
_cell.length_b   1.000
_cell.length_c   1.000
_cell.angle_alpha   90.00
_cell.angle_beta   90.00
_cell.angle_gamma   90.00
#
_symmetry.space_group_name_H-M   'P 1'
#
loop_
_entity.id
_entity.type
_entity.pdbx_description
1 polymer ?
#
loop_
_entity_poly.entity_id
_entity_poly.type
_entity_poly.pdbx_seq_one_letter_code
_entity_poly.pdbx_strand_id
1 'polypeptide(L)'
;MQSWRRWERDCAAEGLGFSAAPEYHVFPTREWPLKPYEAVARATVTTRELVREVAPDVVVTDILTLALALAAELEGVPWATLIPHVDPRPA
;
A
#
# COMPACT_ATOMS: atom_id res chain seq x y z
N MET A 1 2.69 6.79 17.14
CA MET A 1 1.93 6.70 15.87
C MET A 1 2.96 6.54 14.77
N GLN A 2 3.14 5.33 14.23
CA GLN A 2 4.13 5.10 13.18
C GLN A 2 3.44 5.25 11.83
N SER A 3 3.49 6.47 11.28
CA SER A 3 3.34 6.62 9.83
C SER A 3 4.56 5.96 9.18
N TRP A 4 4.38 5.34 8.02
CA TRP A 4 5.50 4.76 7.26
C TRP A 4 6.50 5.82 6.76
N ARG A 5 6.29 7.10 7.10
CA ARG A 5 7.17 8.25 6.80
C ARG A 5 8.61 8.07 7.23
N ARG A 6 8.91 7.20 8.21
CA ARG A 6 10.32 6.93 8.56
C ARG A 6 11.14 6.44 7.36
N TRP A 7 10.50 5.73 6.43
CA TRP A 7 11.14 5.15 5.25
C TRP A 7 11.32 6.13 4.11
N GLU A 8 10.73 7.32 4.17
CA GLU A 8 10.84 8.34 3.11
C GLU A 8 12.30 8.66 2.80
N ARG A 9 13.12 8.80 3.86
CA ARG A 9 14.56 9.04 3.73
C ARG A 9 15.28 7.86 3.06
N ASP A 10 14.95 6.64 3.47
CA ASP A 10 15.60 5.44 2.95
C ASP A 10 15.21 5.21 1.48
N CYS A 11 13.94 5.39 1.12
CA CYS A 11 13.49 5.38 -0.27
C CYS A 11 14.22 6.43 -1.12
N ALA A 12 14.29 7.67 -0.63
CA ALA A 12 14.98 8.75 -1.34
C ALA A 12 16.49 8.49 -1.51
N ALA A 13 17.14 7.86 -0.51
CA ALA A 13 18.55 7.49 -0.60
C ALA A 13 18.81 6.45 -1.70
N GLU A 14 17.84 5.58 -1.98
CA GLU A 14 17.86 4.61 -3.08
C GLU A 14 17.34 5.19 -4.42
N GLY A 15 17.04 6.49 -4.47
CA GLY A 15 16.53 7.16 -5.67
C GLY A 15 15.07 6.84 -5.99
N LEU A 16 14.31 6.32 -5.03
CA LEU A 16 12.90 5.99 -5.18
C LEU A 16 12.00 7.17 -4.78
N GLY A 17 10.88 7.33 -5.49
CA GLY A 17 9.78 8.18 -5.03
C GLY A 17 9.07 7.57 -3.82
N PHE A 18 8.50 8.42 -2.96
CA PHE A 18 7.77 8.00 -1.77
C PHE A 18 6.39 8.66 -1.73
N SER A 19 5.35 7.84 -1.47
CA SER A 19 4.02 8.33 -1.13
C SER A 19 3.56 7.63 0.14
N ALA A 20 3.15 8.41 1.14
CA ALA A 20 2.70 7.84 2.40
C ALA A 20 1.33 7.19 2.24
N ALA A 21 1.20 5.93 2.66
CA ALA A 21 -0.08 5.26 2.69
C ALA A 21 -1.07 5.99 3.62
N PRO A 22 -2.36 6.11 3.24
CA PRO A 22 -3.38 6.65 4.12
C PRO A 22 -3.54 5.78 5.37
N GLU A 23 -3.67 6.42 6.53
CA GLU A 23 -3.85 5.74 7.81
C GLU A 23 -5.33 5.60 8.15
N TYR A 24 -5.78 4.35 8.27
CA TYR A 24 -7.11 4.03 8.78
C TYR A 24 -7.00 3.33 10.12
N HIS A 25 -7.73 3.82 11.11
CA HIS A 25 -7.84 3.15 12.40
C HIS A 25 -8.73 1.90 12.26
N VAL A 26 -8.11 0.72 12.21
CA VAL A 26 -8.79 -0.57 12.06
C VAL A 26 -8.85 -1.39 13.36
N PHE A 27 -7.90 -1.25 14.30
CA PHE A 27 -7.94 -1.90 15.63
C PHE A 27 -6.97 -1.25 16.65
N PRO A 28 -7.27 -1.21 17.97
CA PRO A 28 -8.57 -1.10 18.61
C PRO A 28 -8.91 0.38 18.88
N THR A 29 -10.07 0.85 18.42
CA THR A 29 -10.61 2.18 18.76
C THR A 29 -11.90 2.05 19.56
N ARG A 30 -12.18 3.06 20.41
CA ARG A 30 -13.38 3.14 21.26
C ARG A 30 -14.67 3.36 20.47
N GLU A 31 -14.58 3.71 19.19
CA GLU A 31 -15.72 3.89 18.29
C GLU A 31 -15.51 3.04 17.03
N TRP A 32 -16.51 2.20 16.74
CA TRP A 32 -16.78 1.41 15.53
C TRP A 32 -15.61 1.32 14.51
N PRO A 33 -14.65 0.40 14.73
CA PRO A 33 -13.57 0.20 13.78
C PRO A 33 -14.10 -0.27 12.44
N LEU A 34 -13.52 0.24 11.34
CA LEU A 34 -13.75 -0.30 10.01
C LEU A 34 -13.35 -1.78 9.98
N LYS A 35 -14.15 -2.62 9.32
CA LYS A 35 -13.68 -3.96 8.97
C LYS A 35 -12.51 -3.84 7.99
N PRO A 36 -11.59 -4.82 7.95
CA PRO A 36 -10.41 -4.76 7.07
C PRO A 36 -10.75 -4.44 5.61
N TYR A 37 -11.76 -5.09 5.04
CA TYR A 37 -12.16 -4.86 3.65
C TYR A 37 -12.87 -3.51 3.42
N GLU A 38 -13.51 -2.94 4.44
CA GLU A 38 -14.09 -1.60 4.35
C GLU A 38 -12.98 -0.53 4.33
N ALA A 39 -11.91 -0.74 5.10
CA ALA A 39 -10.72 0.12 5.04
C ALA A 39 -10.03 0.01 3.68
N VAL A 40 -9.89 -1.21 3.13
CA VAL A 40 -9.36 -1.43 1.78
C VAL A 40 -10.20 -0.69 0.74
N ALA A 41 -11.52 -0.85 0.74
CA ALA A 41 -12.38 -0.18 -0.23
C ALA A 41 -12.24 1.35 -0.20
N ARG A 42 -12.12 1.94 1.00
CA ARG A 42 -11.87 3.38 1.16
C ARG A 42 -10.49 3.79 0.65
N ALA A 43 -9.46 3.03 1.03
CA ALA A 43 -8.09 3.27 0.61
C ALA A 43 -7.94 3.22 -0.92
N THR A 44 -8.61 2.27 -1.57
CA THR A 44 -8.60 2.13 -3.03
C THR A 44 -9.01 3.43 -3.72
N VAL A 45 -10.04 4.13 -3.23
CA VAL A 45 -10.52 5.37 -3.86
C VAL A 45 -9.42 6.43 -3.93
N THR A 46 -8.73 6.69 -2.82
CA THR A 46 -7.64 7.66 -2.78
C THR A 46 -6.39 7.18 -3.51
N THR A 47 -6.09 5.87 -3.45
CA THR A 47 -4.91 5.30 -4.11
C THR A 47 -4.99 5.36 -5.64
N ARG A 48 -6.19 5.39 -6.22
CA ARG A 48 -6.36 5.55 -7.68
C ARG A 48 -5.75 6.85 -8.21
N GLU A 49 -5.81 7.94 -7.43
CA GLU A 49 -5.19 9.21 -7.82
C GLU A 49 -3.67 9.04 -7.95
N LEU A 50 -3.03 8.39 -6.99
CA LEU A 50 -1.60 8.07 -7.05
C LEU A 50 -1.24 7.21 -8.27
N VAL A 51 -2.03 6.19 -8.58
CA VAL A 51 -1.79 5.33 -9.76
C VAL A 51 -1.87 6.15 -11.05
N ARG A 52 -2.82 7.08 -11.16
CA ARG A 52 -2.93 7.97 -12.33
C ARG A 52 -1.78 8.97 -12.43
N GLU A 53 -1.37 9.54 -11.31
CA GLU A 53 -0.29 10.54 -11.26
C GLU A 53 1.06 9.93 -11.61
N VAL A 54 1.36 8.74 -11.07
CA VAL A 54 2.60 8.02 -11.34
C VAL A 54 2.59 7.38 -12.73
N ALA A 55 1.40 6.99 -13.23
CA ALA A 55 1.21 6.27 -14.48
C ALA A 55 2.18 5.07 -14.65
N PRO A 56 2.21 4.12 -13.69
CA PRO A 56 3.19 3.04 -13.72
C PRO A 56 2.85 2.01 -14.81
N ASP A 57 3.88 1.39 -15.39
CA ASP A 57 3.71 0.25 -16.31
C ASP A 57 3.23 -1.03 -15.59
N VAL A 58 3.60 -1.18 -14.31
CA VAL A 58 3.23 -2.30 -13.46
C VAL A 58 3.18 -1.89 -11.99
N VAL A 59 2.25 -2.47 -11.24
CA VAL A 59 2.13 -2.30 -9.80
C VAL A 59 2.53 -3.59 -9.07
N VAL A 60 3.38 -3.48 -8.05
CA VAL A 60 3.72 -4.59 -7.15
C VAL A 60 3.22 -4.25 -5.75
N THR A 61 2.40 -5.13 -5.18
CA THR A 61 1.85 -4.97 -3.82
C THR A 61 2.21 -6.16 -2.95
N ASP A 62 2.34 -5.97 -1.64
CA ASP A 62 2.41 -7.12 -0.74
C ASP A 62 1.03 -7.75 -0.53
N ILE A 63 0.99 -8.99 -0.03
CA ILE A 63 -0.24 -9.77 0.19
C ILE A 63 -1.23 -9.13 1.19
N LEU A 64 -0.78 -8.21 2.03
CA LEU A 64 -1.59 -7.57 3.08
C LEU A 64 -2.18 -6.22 2.61
N THR A 65 -1.66 -5.60 1.55
CA THR A 65 -1.99 -4.21 1.14
C THR A 65 -2.87 -4.14 -0.12
N LEU A 66 -4.05 -4.75 -0.07
CA LEU A 66 -4.96 -4.93 -1.21
C LEU A 66 -5.39 -3.64 -1.94
N ALA A 67 -5.34 -2.47 -1.30
CA ALA A 67 -5.84 -1.22 -1.88
C ALA A 67 -5.11 -0.82 -3.18
N LEU A 68 -3.80 -1.07 -3.25
CA LEU A 68 -2.99 -0.70 -4.42
C LEU A 68 -3.23 -1.66 -5.60
N ALA A 69 -3.37 -2.96 -5.35
CA ALA A 69 -3.80 -3.92 -6.36
C ALA A 69 -5.18 -3.56 -6.95
N LEU A 70 -6.16 -3.31 -6.09
CA LEU A 70 -7.51 -2.93 -6.55
C LEU A 70 -7.50 -1.60 -7.32
N ALA A 71 -6.69 -0.63 -6.90
CA ALA A 71 -6.55 0.62 -7.65
C ALA A 71 -5.94 0.38 -9.03
N ALA A 72 -4.89 -0.45 -9.12
CA ALA A 72 -4.28 -0.84 -10.40
C ALA A 72 -5.29 -1.52 -11.33
N GLU A 73 -6.08 -2.47 -10.82
CA GLU A 73 -7.13 -3.14 -11.60
C GLU A 73 -8.15 -2.15 -12.15
N LEU A 74 -8.62 -1.21 -11.33
CA LEU A 74 -9.60 -0.20 -11.74
C LEU A 74 -9.04 0.82 -12.73
N GLU A 75 -7.73 1.05 -12.74
CA GLU A 75 -7.06 1.93 -13.71
C GLU A 75 -6.50 1.16 -14.92
N GLY A 76 -6.72 -0.15 -15.02
CA GLY A 76 -6.27 -0.96 -16.14
C GLY A 76 -4.75 -1.19 -16.20
N VAL A 77 -4.06 -1.06 -15.06
CA VAL A 77 -2.61 -1.26 -14.95
C VAL A 77 -2.31 -2.71 -14.54
N PRO A 78 -1.38 -3.41 -15.21
CA PRO A 78 -0.92 -4.74 -14.78
C PRO A 78 -0.41 -4.74 -13.34
N TRP A 79 -0.72 -5.80 -12.58
CA TRP A 79 -0.27 -5.89 -11.20
C TRP A 79 0.16 -7.29 -10.80
N ALA A 80 1.03 -7.36 -9.79
CA ALA A 80 1.51 -8.59 -9.19
C ALA A 80 1.57 -8.50 -7.67
N THR A 81 1.35 -9.64 -7.00
CA THR A 81 1.51 -9.76 -5.55
C THR A 81 2.92 -10.24 -5.23
N LEU A 82 3.64 -9.48 -4.41
CA LEU A 82 4.80 -9.96 -3.68
C LEU A 82 4.32 -10.69 -2.43
N ILE A 83 4.62 -11.99 -2.34
CA ILE A 83 4.41 -12.77 -1.12
C ILE A 83 5.74 -12.83 -0.39
N PRO A 84 5.95 -12.02 0.66
CA PRO A 84 7.20 -12.06 1.41
C PRO A 84 7.27 -13.39 2.16
N HIS A 85 8.22 -14.22 1.76
CA HIS A 85 8.63 -15.39 2.53
C HIS A 85 9.87 -15.04 3.35
N VAL A 86 9.94 -15.61 4.57
CA VAL A 86 11.15 -15.50 5.38
C VAL A 86 12.30 -16.15 4.62
N ASP A 87 13.46 -15.49 4.59
CA ASP A 87 14.66 -16.06 4.00
C ASP A 87 15.01 -17.36 4.72
N PRO A 88 15.03 -18.52 4.04
CA PRO A 88 15.30 -19.80 4.69
C PRO A 88 16.78 -19.99 5.05
N ARG A 89 17.67 -19.08 4.65
CA ARG A 89 19.10 -19.14 4.97
C ARG A 89 19.35 -18.82 6.45
N PRO A 90 20.41 -19.38 7.07
CA PRO A 90 20.84 -18.98 8.41
C PRO A 90 21.21 -17.50 8.43
N ALA A 91 20.92 -16.85 9.56
CA ALA A 91 21.33 -15.47 9.84
C ALA A 91 22.85 -15.31 9.95
#